data_AF-A0A838RF37-F1
#
_entry.id   AF-A0A838RF37-F1
#
_cell.length_a   1.000
_cell.length_b   1.000
_cell.length_c   1.000
_cell.angle_alpha   90.00
_cell.angle_beta   90.00
_cell.angle_gamma   90.00
#
_symmetry.space_group_name_H-M   'P 1'
#
loop_
_entity.id
_entity.type
_entity.pdbx_description
1 polymer ?
#
loop_
_entity_poly.entity_id
_entity_poly.type
_entity_poly.pdbx_seq_one_letter_code
_entity_poly.pdbx_strand_id
1 'polypeptide(L)'
;MCIRLVRRALLPLRVEAVTAFALTALAISGCDQEPTSPPRAAGSERPEGTIGLAYACGNKFLISNRNSFAVKVTWGIRGTDEQGVRLLPPVLPEDPGFTETEVETAGGGTLDLSVQGQPLLSHSNEGRSCGSAPAAAYSGAASSSSEAGEWSAPFAMPIVAVHLHLLPNGKVLFWGHQAPQLWDPSANTFSPLPQPHLLYCSGHTFLPDGRLLVAGGHLQNHYGLPDAQLFNYATGSWSPAPPMARGRWYPTLTTLGNGWVVALAGRDQTSTPVLTPELWTGSGWRKLSGASLSLPYYPRTFLAPNGRVFYAGELQRTYYLQTSNAGSWTYLGDRRYGNRDYGSAVMYEPGKILYAGGGRTTNTAEVVDLNQAPQWQWTGSMAFARRHLNATVLPDGTVLVTGGSSGTAISDETQPVYPAELWKPTTGAWTVLASNAVVRVKHSSAILLPDARVLLAGGGEYVGATDHRDGELFSPPYLFGGARPQITSAPSTVSYGQRFTVSTPDAARIGKVAWVRLGSVTHAFDQNQRYVPLVFSRTATGVVVTPPTSRNVAPPGHYMLFVLSLEGVPSVARVQRLR
;
A
#
# COMPACT_ATOMS: atom_id res chain seq x y z
N MET A 1 -22.86 -17.92 -59.91
CA MET A 1 -23.63 -17.19 -60.95
C MET A 1 -23.93 -15.80 -60.40
N CYS A 2 -23.77 -14.80 -61.25
CA CYS A 2 -23.56 -13.37 -60.97
C CYS A 2 -24.74 -12.57 -60.37
N ILE A 3 -24.37 -11.43 -59.73
CA ILE A 3 -25.01 -10.08 -59.78
C ILE A 3 -26.31 -9.88 -58.95
N ARG A 4 -26.43 -8.96 -57.97
CA ARG A 4 -26.32 -7.46 -57.87
C ARG A 4 -27.69 -6.75 -58.02
N LEU A 5 -27.98 -5.89 -57.02
CA LEU A 5 -28.52 -4.52 -57.09
C LEU A 5 -30.01 -4.21 -57.45
N VAL A 6 -30.66 -3.46 -56.53
CA VAL A 6 -31.19 -2.06 -56.69
C VAL A 6 -32.70 -1.77 -56.80
N ARG A 7 -33.15 -0.98 -55.80
CA ARG A 7 -34.05 0.22 -55.73
C ARG A 7 -35.37 0.31 -56.52
N ARG A 8 -36.41 0.81 -55.83
CA ARG A 8 -37.06 2.16 -55.94
C ARG A 8 -38.36 2.14 -55.10
N ALA A 9 -38.54 2.92 -54.03
CA ALA A 9 -38.86 4.35 -53.92
C ALA A 9 -40.14 4.78 -54.67
N LEU A 10 -41.15 5.27 -53.95
CA LEU A 10 -42.09 6.36 -54.32
C LEU A 10 -43.00 6.74 -53.12
N LEU A 11 -42.82 7.96 -52.60
CA LEU A 11 -43.82 8.85 -51.97
C LEU A 11 -44.50 9.67 -53.13
N PRO A 12 -45.53 10.55 -52.98
CA PRO A 12 -45.91 11.32 -51.76
C PRO A 12 -47.41 11.78 -51.57
N LEU A 13 -47.65 12.48 -50.44
CA LEU A 13 -48.44 13.73 -50.21
C LEU A 13 -49.98 13.84 -50.33
N ARG A 14 -50.63 14.30 -49.22
CA ARG A 14 -51.50 15.51 -49.01
C ARG A 14 -52.24 15.37 -47.64
N VAL A 15 -52.12 16.22 -46.60
CA VAL A 15 -52.55 17.64 -46.37
C VAL A 15 -54.08 17.78 -46.56
N GLU A 16 -54.93 18.09 -45.56
CA GLU A 16 -55.04 19.36 -44.81
C GLU A 16 -56.01 19.27 -43.59
N ALA A 17 -55.95 20.27 -42.69
CA ALA A 17 -56.59 20.40 -41.36
C ALA A 17 -58.09 20.85 -41.39
N VAL A 18 -58.86 20.87 -40.28
CA VAL A 18 -59.05 22.05 -39.37
C VAL A 18 -60.11 21.79 -38.25
N THR A 19 -59.80 22.19 -36.98
CA THR A 19 -60.63 22.58 -35.76
C THR A 19 -61.74 21.67 -35.17
N ALA A 20 -62.16 21.68 -33.90
CA ALA A 20 -61.69 22.15 -32.57
C ALA A 20 -62.72 21.68 -31.47
N PHE A 21 -62.24 21.36 -30.26
CA PHE A 21 -62.87 21.30 -28.91
C PHE A 21 -64.21 20.54 -28.62
N ALA A 22 -64.16 19.52 -27.74
CA ALA A 22 -64.70 19.56 -26.37
C ALA A 22 -64.58 18.19 -25.62
N LEU A 23 -64.46 18.28 -24.30
CA LEU A 23 -64.24 17.24 -23.28
C LEU A 23 -65.17 16.02 -23.32
N THR A 24 -64.60 14.83 -23.08
CA THR A 24 -64.99 13.94 -21.95
C THR A 24 -63.96 12.81 -21.78
N ALA A 25 -63.53 12.58 -20.54
CA ALA A 25 -62.67 11.46 -20.15
C ALA A 25 -63.55 10.36 -19.55
N LEU A 26 -63.41 9.11 -20.01
CA LEU A 26 -62.94 7.94 -19.24
C LEU A 26 -63.25 6.62 -19.97
N ALA A 27 -62.36 5.65 -19.70
CA ALA A 27 -62.48 4.20 -19.83
C ALA A 27 -62.23 3.56 -21.22
N ILE A 28 -61.12 2.81 -21.31
CA ILE A 28 -61.12 1.33 -21.44
C ILE A 28 -59.73 0.75 -21.11
N SER A 29 -59.77 -0.26 -20.24
CA SER A 29 -58.90 -1.43 -20.00
C SER A 29 -57.39 -1.30 -19.72
N GLY A 30 -57.04 -1.63 -18.46
CA GLY A 30 -55.83 -2.37 -18.10
C GLY A 30 -56.17 -3.28 -16.90
N CYS A 31 -55.99 -4.60 -17.06
CA CYS A 31 -56.49 -5.64 -16.15
C CYS A 31 -55.86 -5.64 -14.74
N ASP A 32 -56.74 -5.93 -13.78
CA ASP A 32 -56.64 -6.63 -12.49
C ASP A 32 -55.44 -6.39 -11.55
N GLN A 33 -55.79 -5.78 -10.41
CA GLN A 33 -55.07 -5.68 -9.15
C GLN A 33 -55.74 -6.58 -8.10
N GLU A 34 -54.94 -7.37 -7.37
CA GLU A 34 -54.83 -7.37 -5.89
C GLU A 34 -53.95 -8.55 -5.41
N PRO A 35 -53.38 -8.54 -4.19
CA PRO A 35 -52.92 -7.40 -3.39
C PRO A 35 -51.43 -7.56 -2.99
N THR A 36 -50.79 -6.42 -2.74
CA THR A 36 -49.41 -6.32 -2.25
C THR A 36 -49.28 -6.91 -0.84
N SER A 37 -48.41 -7.90 -0.71
CA SER A 37 -47.94 -8.36 0.61
C SER A 37 -47.06 -7.28 1.24
N PRO A 38 -47.17 -7.00 2.55
CA PRO A 38 -46.22 -6.11 3.23
C PRO A 38 -44.80 -6.71 3.15
N PRO A 39 -43.74 -5.88 3.16
CA PRO A 39 -42.38 -6.39 3.15
C PRO A 39 -42.19 -7.33 4.35
N ARG A 40 -41.80 -8.58 4.06
CA ARG A 40 -41.36 -9.53 5.08
C ARG A 40 -40.34 -8.82 5.96
N ALA A 41 -40.64 -8.73 7.25
CA ALA A 41 -39.67 -8.33 8.26
C ALA A 41 -38.37 -9.09 8.02
N ALA A 42 -37.26 -8.35 7.97
CA ALA A 42 -35.92 -8.90 7.84
C ALA A 42 -35.74 -10.01 8.88
N GLY A 43 -35.71 -11.25 8.40
CA GLY A 43 -35.37 -12.41 9.20
C GLY A 43 -33.98 -12.21 9.77
N SER A 44 -33.87 -12.41 11.08
CA SER A 44 -32.64 -12.38 11.87
C SER A 44 -31.67 -13.48 11.40
N GLU A 45 -30.89 -13.22 10.36
CA GLU A 45 -29.63 -13.93 10.18
C GLU A 45 -28.66 -13.40 11.24
N ARG A 46 -28.21 -14.30 12.14
CA ARG A 46 -27.18 -13.97 13.12
C ARG A 46 -25.94 -13.46 12.38
N PRO A 47 -25.33 -12.35 12.80
CA PRO A 47 -24.08 -11.86 12.23
C PRO A 47 -22.86 -12.67 12.71
N GLU A 48 -22.99 -13.98 12.89
CA GLU A 48 -21.89 -14.87 13.24
C GLU A 48 -20.90 -14.91 12.06
N GLY A 49 -19.70 -14.37 12.29
CA GLY A 49 -18.65 -14.24 11.28
C GLY A 49 -18.53 -12.85 10.63
N THR A 50 -19.49 -11.94 10.80
CA THR A 50 -19.41 -10.56 10.28
C THR A 50 -19.05 -9.53 11.35
N ILE A 51 -19.21 -9.87 12.62
CA ILE A 51 -18.76 -9.06 13.77
C ILE A 51 -17.53 -9.71 14.38
N GLY A 52 -16.49 -8.92 14.66
CA GLY A 52 -15.27 -9.38 15.33
C GLY A 52 -15.01 -8.63 16.64
N LEU A 53 -14.30 -9.26 17.56
CA LEU A 53 -13.85 -8.67 18.82
C LEU A 53 -12.37 -9.02 19.03
N ALA A 54 -11.56 -8.00 19.28
CA ALA A 54 -10.13 -8.15 19.56
C ALA A 54 -9.71 -7.30 20.76
N TYR A 55 -8.78 -7.80 21.57
CA TYR A 55 -8.05 -6.97 22.52
C TYR A 55 -7.01 -6.11 21.78
N ALA A 56 -6.97 -4.81 22.07
CA ALA A 56 -6.00 -3.90 21.47
C ALA A 56 -4.77 -3.75 22.37
N CYS A 57 -4.97 -3.10 23.53
CA CYS A 57 -3.94 -2.80 24.52
C CYS A 57 -4.58 -2.12 25.75
N GLY A 58 -3.87 -2.02 26.87
CA GLY A 58 -4.37 -1.40 28.10
C GLY A 58 -5.71 -2.01 28.50
N ASN A 59 -6.76 -1.19 28.56
CA ASN A 59 -8.13 -1.64 28.79
C ASN A 59 -9.01 -1.48 27.55
N LYS A 60 -8.41 -1.47 26.36
CA LYS A 60 -9.06 -1.17 25.08
C LYS A 60 -9.32 -2.42 24.26
N PHE A 61 -10.51 -2.51 23.71
CA PHE A 61 -10.98 -3.56 22.81
C PHE A 61 -11.51 -2.94 21.52
N LEU A 62 -11.37 -3.67 20.41
CA LEU A 62 -11.89 -3.28 19.11
C LEU A 62 -13.01 -4.21 18.69
N ILE A 63 -14.13 -3.64 18.27
CA ILE A 63 -15.26 -4.37 17.73
C ILE A 63 -15.37 -4.02 16.25
N SER A 64 -15.29 -5.02 15.37
CA SER A 64 -15.36 -4.84 13.92
C SER A 64 -16.74 -5.19 13.36
N ASN A 65 -17.16 -4.50 12.29
CA ASN A 65 -18.39 -4.78 11.55
C ASN A 65 -18.11 -4.92 10.05
N ARG A 66 -18.38 -6.11 9.49
CA ARG A 66 -18.23 -6.44 8.06
C ARG A 66 -19.52 -6.26 7.26
N ASN A 67 -20.62 -5.89 7.91
CA ASN A 67 -21.92 -5.73 7.25
C ASN A 67 -22.00 -4.39 6.52
N SER A 68 -22.75 -4.34 5.42
CA SER A 68 -23.10 -3.10 4.71
C SER A 68 -24.14 -2.24 5.44
N PHE A 69 -24.54 -2.65 6.65
CA PHE A 69 -25.47 -1.94 7.53
C PHE A 69 -24.87 -1.80 8.93
N ALA A 70 -25.32 -0.78 9.67
CA ALA A 70 -24.88 -0.55 11.03
C ALA A 70 -25.39 -1.64 11.97
N VAL A 71 -24.58 -2.07 12.94
CA VAL A 71 -24.95 -3.11 13.91
C VAL A 71 -24.84 -2.56 15.33
N LYS A 72 -25.93 -2.62 16.09
CA LYS A 72 -25.92 -2.24 17.51
C LYS A 72 -25.45 -3.42 18.35
N VAL A 73 -24.39 -3.21 19.13
CA VAL A 73 -23.83 -4.18 20.06
C VAL A 73 -23.94 -3.71 21.50
N THR A 74 -24.09 -4.66 22.40
CA THR A 74 -23.97 -4.51 23.85
C THR A 74 -22.71 -5.20 24.32
N TRP A 75 -21.98 -4.60 25.25
CA TRP A 75 -20.78 -5.19 25.84
C TRP A 75 -20.83 -5.08 27.36
N GLY A 76 -20.18 -6.01 28.05
CA GLY A 76 -19.98 -5.98 29.49
C GLY A 76 -18.68 -6.66 29.91
N ILE A 77 -18.12 -6.27 31.05
CA ILE A 77 -16.95 -6.93 31.62
C ILE A 77 -17.43 -7.98 32.62
N ARG A 78 -17.09 -9.24 32.32
CA ARG A 78 -17.53 -10.41 33.09
C ARG A 78 -17.19 -10.26 34.56
N GLY A 79 -18.19 -10.45 35.42
CA GLY A 79 -18.02 -10.36 36.88
C GLY A 79 -17.96 -8.94 37.42
N THR A 80 -18.34 -7.94 36.62
CA THR A 80 -18.45 -6.53 37.04
C THR A 80 -19.77 -5.93 36.54
N ASP A 81 -20.15 -4.77 37.06
CA ASP A 81 -21.30 -3.99 36.57
C ASP A 81 -20.96 -3.10 35.35
N GLU A 82 -19.71 -3.15 34.87
CA GLU A 82 -19.25 -2.35 33.75
C GLU A 82 -19.83 -2.88 32.43
N GLN A 83 -20.63 -2.05 31.76
CA GLN A 83 -21.31 -2.38 30.52
C GLN A 83 -21.58 -1.15 29.66
N GLY A 84 -21.85 -1.37 28.38
CA GLY A 84 -22.18 -0.31 27.47
C GLY A 84 -22.81 -0.77 26.16
N VAL A 85 -23.19 0.21 25.36
CA VAL A 85 -23.78 0.02 24.03
C VAL A 85 -22.93 0.75 23.01
N ARG A 86 -22.72 0.15 21.84
CA ARG A 86 -22.08 0.79 20.69
C ARG A 86 -22.88 0.52 19.42
N LEU A 87 -22.93 1.52 18.54
CA LEU A 87 -23.40 1.36 17.18
C LEU A 87 -22.17 1.24 16.28
N LEU A 88 -22.02 0.08 15.65
CA LEU A 88 -20.93 -0.18 14.72
C LEU A 88 -21.35 0.32 13.33
N PRO A 89 -20.57 1.18 12.67
CA PRO A 89 -20.92 1.72 11.35
C PRO A 89 -20.89 0.63 10.26
N PRO A 90 -21.64 0.79 9.15
CA PRO A 90 -21.59 -0.11 8.02
C PRO A 90 -20.27 -0.01 7.25
N VAL A 91 -19.88 -1.09 6.57
CA VAL A 91 -18.85 -1.07 5.54
C VAL A 91 -19.33 -0.25 4.35
N LEU A 92 -18.55 0.76 3.97
CA LEU A 92 -18.85 1.56 2.78
C LEU A 92 -18.39 0.82 1.50
N PRO A 93 -18.99 1.09 0.33
CA PRO A 93 -18.61 0.41 -0.90
C PRO A 93 -17.11 0.49 -1.19
N GLU A 94 -16.47 1.65 -0.98
CA GLU A 94 -15.03 1.88 -1.17
C GLU A 94 -14.07 1.26 -0.12
N ASP A 95 -14.58 0.54 0.88
CA ASP A 95 -13.88 0.13 2.10
C ASP A 95 -13.19 -1.25 1.98
N PRO A 96 -12.06 -1.54 2.66
CA PRO A 96 -11.40 -2.85 2.83
C PRO A 96 -12.28 -4.03 3.30
N GLY A 97 -13.57 -3.82 3.55
CA GLY A 97 -14.53 -4.86 3.87
C GLY A 97 -14.88 -5.00 5.35
N PHE A 98 -14.57 -4.01 6.20
CA PHE A 98 -15.00 -3.93 7.61
C PHE A 98 -14.82 -2.51 8.18
N THR A 99 -15.59 -2.13 9.20
CA THR A 99 -15.34 -0.97 10.07
C THR A 99 -14.93 -1.39 11.47
N GLU A 100 -14.35 -0.49 12.28
CA GLU A 100 -13.97 -0.76 13.67
C GLU A 100 -14.46 0.33 14.64
N THR A 101 -14.88 -0.08 15.84
CA THR A 101 -15.27 0.78 16.96
C THR A 101 -14.52 0.37 18.22
N GLU A 102 -13.90 1.33 18.91
CA GLU A 102 -13.22 1.07 20.19
C GLU A 102 -14.18 1.10 21.38
N VAL A 103 -13.90 0.20 22.32
CA VAL A 103 -14.42 0.21 23.68
C VAL A 103 -13.23 0.26 24.63
N GLU A 104 -13.14 1.31 25.43
CA GLU A 104 -12.21 1.42 26.55
C GLU A 104 -12.95 1.10 27.84
N THR A 105 -12.36 0.21 28.62
CA THR A 105 -12.92 -0.32 29.86
C THR A 105 -12.21 0.27 31.09
N ALA A 106 -12.89 0.33 32.23
CA ALA A 106 -12.35 0.94 33.45
C ALA A 106 -11.24 0.08 34.07
N GLY A 107 -11.29 -1.24 33.88
CA GLY A 107 -10.33 -2.18 34.43
C GLY A 107 -10.00 -3.35 33.50
N GLY A 108 -9.09 -4.20 33.93
CA GLY A 108 -8.81 -5.47 33.25
C GLY A 108 -9.95 -6.47 33.45
N GLY A 109 -10.22 -7.30 32.46
CA GLY A 109 -11.25 -8.35 32.53
C GLY A 109 -11.55 -8.97 31.18
N THR A 110 -12.54 -9.86 31.14
CA THR A 110 -13.05 -10.44 29.88
C THR A 110 -14.24 -9.62 29.39
N LEU A 111 -14.11 -9.01 28.22
CA LEU A 111 -15.21 -8.31 27.56
C LEU A 111 -16.09 -9.35 26.86
N ASP A 112 -17.35 -9.42 27.26
CA ASP A 112 -18.41 -10.20 26.64
C ASP A 112 -19.24 -9.28 25.72
N LEU A 113 -19.32 -9.64 24.44
CA LEU A 113 -20.05 -8.90 23.41
C LEU A 113 -21.34 -9.64 23.06
N SER A 114 -22.44 -8.91 22.94
CA SER A 114 -23.76 -9.42 22.54
C SER A 114 -24.41 -8.55 21.46
N VAL A 115 -25.27 -9.18 20.65
CA VAL A 115 -26.13 -8.52 19.67
C VAL A 115 -27.57 -8.91 19.98
N GLN A 116 -28.45 -7.92 20.13
CA GLN A 116 -29.87 -8.15 20.48
C GLN A 116 -30.05 -9.01 21.75
N GLY A 117 -29.16 -8.84 22.74
CA GLY A 117 -29.19 -9.58 24.01
C GLY A 117 -28.68 -11.02 23.93
N GLN A 118 -28.23 -11.49 22.76
CA GLN A 118 -27.63 -12.82 22.61
C GLN A 118 -26.10 -12.72 22.64
N PRO A 119 -25.39 -13.55 23.44
CA PRO A 119 -23.93 -13.59 23.46
C PRO A 119 -23.36 -13.89 22.07
N LEU A 120 -22.28 -13.21 21.70
CA LEU A 120 -21.67 -13.32 20.37
C LEU A 120 -20.18 -13.67 20.44
N LEU A 121 -19.38 -12.84 21.11
CA LEU A 121 -17.91 -13.04 21.24
C LEU A 121 -17.46 -12.67 22.65
N SER A 122 -16.33 -13.23 23.08
CA SER A 122 -15.66 -12.80 24.31
C SER A 122 -14.17 -12.70 24.09
N HIS A 123 -13.53 -11.72 24.72
CA HIS A 123 -12.08 -11.57 24.66
C HIS A 123 -11.54 -11.05 25.98
N SER A 124 -10.52 -11.74 26.52
CA SER A 124 -9.84 -11.29 27.73
C SER A 124 -8.90 -10.14 27.43
N ASN A 125 -8.80 -9.21 28.38
CA ASN A 125 -7.69 -8.29 28.48
C ASN A 125 -6.40 -9.11 28.71
N GLU A 126 -5.37 -8.85 27.92
CA GLU A 126 -4.12 -9.61 27.96
C GLU A 126 -3.00 -8.89 28.71
N GLY A 127 -3.31 -7.82 29.45
CA GLY A 127 -2.39 -7.09 30.32
C GLY A 127 -1.27 -6.33 29.58
N ARG A 128 -1.37 -6.21 28.26
CA ARG A 128 -0.36 -5.54 27.42
C ARG A 128 -0.54 -4.03 27.48
N SER A 129 0.49 -3.25 27.79
CA SER A 129 0.40 -1.78 27.73
C SER A 129 0.08 -1.30 26.31
N CYS A 130 -0.74 -0.26 26.20
CA CYS A 130 -0.74 0.57 24.98
C CYS A 130 0.62 1.23 24.96
N GLY A 131 1.45 0.94 23.95
CA GLY A 131 2.83 1.42 23.87
C GLY A 131 2.94 2.87 24.33
N SER A 132 4.02 3.21 25.03
CA SER A 132 4.19 4.56 25.59
C SER A 132 3.98 5.60 24.50
N ALA A 133 3.03 6.53 24.72
CA ALA A 133 3.01 7.77 23.98
C ALA A 133 4.43 8.38 24.07
N PRO A 134 4.97 8.95 22.99
CA PRO A 134 6.24 9.63 23.09
C PRO A 134 6.16 10.65 24.24
N ALA A 135 7.16 10.63 25.12
CA ALA A 135 7.39 11.65 26.12
C ALA A 135 7.92 12.91 25.42
N ALA A 136 7.07 13.58 24.62
CA ALA A 136 7.21 14.97 24.24
C ALA A 136 5.94 15.40 23.49
N ALA A 137 5.18 16.32 24.09
CA ALA A 137 4.35 17.21 23.28
C ALA A 137 5.31 17.92 22.32
N TYR A 138 5.10 17.77 21.01
CA TYR A 138 5.83 18.56 20.02
C TYR A 138 5.52 20.03 20.25
N SER A 139 6.42 20.75 20.91
CA SER A 139 6.44 22.21 20.89
C SER A 139 7.04 22.58 19.54
N GLY A 140 6.22 23.12 18.63
CA GLY A 140 6.58 23.44 17.25
C GLY A 140 7.63 24.55 17.09
N ALA A 141 8.79 24.39 17.70
CA ALA A 141 9.96 25.20 17.44
C ALA A 141 10.65 24.73 16.15
N ALA A 142 11.14 25.69 15.38
CA ALA A 142 11.98 25.42 14.22
C ALA A 142 13.24 24.66 14.65
N SER A 143 13.28 23.37 14.36
CA SER A 143 14.48 22.55 14.38
C SER A 143 15.34 22.89 13.18
N SER A 144 16.66 22.81 13.33
CA SER A 144 17.59 23.04 12.22
C SER A 144 17.40 22.00 11.11
N SER A 145 17.79 22.29 9.86
CA SER A 145 17.75 21.28 8.78
C SER A 145 18.57 20.03 9.11
N SER A 146 19.63 20.16 9.92
CA SER A 146 20.42 19.03 10.45
C SER A 146 19.68 18.14 11.46
N GLU A 147 18.58 18.60 12.04
CA GLU A 147 17.77 17.83 12.98
C GLU A 147 16.48 17.32 12.32
N ALA A 148 15.82 18.17 11.53
CA ALA A 148 14.49 17.91 10.99
C ALA A 148 14.42 17.71 9.47
N GLY A 149 15.52 17.89 8.74
CA GLY A 149 15.52 17.90 7.30
C GLY A 149 14.80 19.13 6.73
N GLU A 150 14.55 19.11 5.42
CA GLU A 150 13.96 20.24 4.71
C GLU A 150 13.07 19.77 3.56
N TRP A 151 11.92 20.43 3.38
CA TRP A 151 11.06 20.23 2.22
C TRP A 151 11.33 21.31 1.17
N SER A 152 11.39 20.92 -0.10
CA SER A 152 11.34 21.88 -1.21
C SER A 152 9.99 22.58 -1.25
N ALA A 153 9.91 23.73 -1.92
CA ALA A 153 8.62 24.25 -2.36
C ALA A 153 7.89 23.22 -3.24
N PRO A 154 6.55 23.17 -3.21
CA PRO A 154 5.77 22.34 -4.13
C PRO A 154 6.07 22.71 -5.59
N PHE A 155 6.21 21.70 -6.44
CA PHE A 155 6.35 21.88 -7.87
C PHE A 155 5.22 21.17 -8.62
N ALA A 156 4.77 21.78 -9.71
CA ALA A 156 3.66 21.26 -10.51
C ALA A 156 4.05 19.95 -11.22
N MET A 157 3.12 19.01 -11.25
CA MET A 157 3.17 17.78 -12.03
C MET A 157 2.01 17.78 -13.03
N PRO A 158 2.15 17.16 -14.21
CA PRO A 158 1.11 17.17 -15.25
C PRO A 158 -0.19 16.45 -14.85
N ILE A 159 -0.11 15.46 -13.94
CA ILE A 159 -1.23 14.63 -13.48
C ILE A 159 -1.05 14.29 -11.99
N VAL A 160 -2.08 13.72 -11.36
CA VAL A 160 -1.97 13.21 -9.98
C VAL A 160 -1.13 11.93 -9.98
N ALA A 161 -0.11 11.89 -9.12
CA ALA A 161 0.84 10.79 -9.05
C ALA A 161 0.40 9.70 -8.05
N VAL A 162 -0.65 8.96 -8.38
CA VAL A 162 -1.21 7.91 -7.50
C VAL A 162 -0.31 6.67 -7.43
N HIS A 163 0.38 6.35 -8.52
CA HIS A 163 1.36 5.29 -8.61
C HIS A 163 2.73 5.91 -8.94
N LEU A 164 3.80 5.55 -8.21
CA LEU A 164 5.17 6.00 -8.48
C LEU A 164 6.13 4.81 -8.60
N HIS A 165 7.04 4.88 -9.57
CA HIS A 165 8.05 3.84 -9.83
C HIS A 165 9.40 4.46 -10.12
N LEU A 166 10.42 4.18 -9.29
CA LEU A 166 11.78 4.57 -9.60
C LEU A 166 12.36 3.56 -10.60
N LEU A 167 12.68 4.03 -11.79
CA LEU A 167 13.21 3.18 -12.86
C LEU A 167 14.73 3.01 -12.73
N PRO A 168 15.31 1.93 -13.31
CA PRO A 168 16.76 1.70 -13.26
C PRO A 168 17.63 2.80 -13.87
N ASN A 169 17.07 3.65 -14.73
CA ASN A 169 17.75 4.82 -15.31
C ASN A 169 17.65 6.08 -14.45
N GLY A 170 17.09 6.00 -13.24
CA GLY A 170 16.95 7.11 -12.30
C GLY A 170 15.75 8.03 -12.54
N LYS A 171 14.96 7.79 -13.59
CA LYS A 171 13.70 8.51 -13.85
C LYS A 171 12.56 7.92 -13.04
N VAL A 172 11.50 8.70 -12.85
CA VAL A 172 10.30 8.26 -12.13
C VAL A 172 9.13 8.14 -13.11
N LEU A 173 8.62 6.94 -13.27
CA LEU A 173 7.36 6.69 -13.98
C LEU A 173 6.21 6.88 -12.99
N PHE A 174 5.13 7.53 -13.42
CA PHE A 174 3.95 7.70 -12.58
C PHE A 174 2.66 7.78 -13.37
N TRP A 175 1.55 7.48 -12.71
CA TRP A 175 0.21 7.64 -13.27
C TRP A 175 -0.86 7.80 -12.18
N GLY A 176 -2.00 8.34 -12.60
CA GLY A 176 -3.28 8.35 -11.89
C GLY A 176 -4.34 7.71 -12.80
N HIS A 177 -5.47 8.38 -12.97
CA HIS A 177 -6.46 8.01 -13.99
C HIS A 177 -5.99 8.26 -15.43
N GLN A 178 -5.16 9.29 -15.64
CA GLN A 178 -4.71 9.70 -16.97
C GLN A 178 -3.47 8.90 -17.42
N ALA A 179 -3.08 9.11 -18.69
CA ALA A 179 -1.95 8.42 -19.30
C ALA A 179 -0.63 8.64 -18.52
N PRO A 180 0.23 7.62 -18.44
CA PRO A 180 1.45 7.70 -17.64
C PRO A 180 2.39 8.82 -18.07
N GLN A 181 3.16 9.29 -17.11
CA GLN A 181 4.13 10.35 -17.26
C GLN A 181 5.49 9.88 -16.75
N LEU A 182 6.54 10.35 -17.40
CA LEU A 182 7.92 10.08 -17.01
C LEU A 182 8.55 11.40 -16.55
N TRP A 183 8.97 11.45 -15.29
CA TRP A 183 9.71 12.56 -14.72
C TRP A 183 11.21 12.28 -14.75
N ASP A 184 11.96 13.21 -15.33
CA ASP A 184 13.42 13.25 -15.21
C ASP A 184 13.81 14.21 -14.08
N PRO A 185 14.24 13.70 -12.91
CA PRO A 185 14.54 14.55 -11.76
C PRO A 185 15.79 15.43 -11.96
N SER A 186 16.67 15.09 -12.91
CA SER A 186 17.89 15.85 -13.17
C SER A 186 17.63 17.10 -14.00
N ALA A 187 16.74 17.01 -14.98
CA ALA A 187 16.32 18.11 -15.83
C ALA A 187 15.04 18.80 -15.32
N ASN A 188 14.36 18.18 -14.36
CA ASN A 188 13.01 18.54 -13.92
C ASN A 188 12.01 18.66 -15.07
N THR A 189 11.98 17.66 -15.95
CA THR A 189 11.08 17.62 -17.12
C THR A 189 10.13 16.44 -17.06
N PHE A 190 8.96 16.61 -17.68
CA PHE A 190 7.93 15.59 -17.77
C PHE A 190 7.68 15.24 -19.24
N SER A 191 7.59 13.94 -19.54
CA SER A 191 7.23 13.46 -20.87
C SER A 191 6.08 12.45 -20.78
N PRO A 192 5.01 12.62 -21.57
CA PRO A 192 3.91 11.66 -21.60
C PRO A 192 4.36 10.33 -22.21
N LEU A 193 3.73 9.25 -21.76
CA LEU A 193 3.91 7.91 -22.31
C LEU A 193 2.56 7.36 -22.78
N PRO A 194 2.55 6.47 -23.79
CA PRO A 194 1.32 5.81 -24.20
C PRO A 194 0.76 4.97 -23.04
N GLN A 195 -0.55 5.01 -22.88
CA GLN A 195 -1.25 4.19 -21.90
C GLN A 195 -1.61 2.85 -22.54
N PRO A 196 -1.11 1.71 -22.02
CA PRO A 196 -1.37 0.41 -22.63
C PRO A 196 -2.77 -0.13 -22.31
N HIS A 197 -3.31 0.21 -21.13
CA HIS A 197 -4.66 -0.09 -20.66
C HIS A 197 -5.01 0.79 -19.44
N LEU A 198 -6.15 0.60 -18.81
CA LEU A 198 -6.56 1.36 -17.61
C LEU A 198 -5.75 0.93 -16.37
N LEU A 199 -4.54 1.50 -16.24
CA LEU A 199 -3.53 1.17 -15.23
C LEU A 199 -3.89 1.56 -13.80
N TYR A 200 -4.82 2.50 -13.63
CA TYR A 200 -5.28 2.90 -12.31
C TYR A 200 -5.73 1.66 -11.52
N CYS A 201 -5.45 1.62 -10.21
CA CYS A 201 -5.76 0.48 -9.35
C CYS A 201 -5.03 -0.84 -9.67
N SER A 202 -3.98 -0.83 -10.50
CA SER A 202 -3.15 -2.01 -10.77
C SER A 202 -2.12 -2.27 -9.66
N GLY A 203 -1.67 -3.53 -9.58
CA GLY A 203 -0.51 -3.92 -8.78
C GLY A 203 0.74 -4.00 -9.64
N HIS A 204 1.91 -3.85 -9.03
CA HIS A 204 3.15 -3.63 -9.78
C HIS A 204 4.39 -4.06 -9.00
N THR A 205 5.39 -4.60 -9.72
CA THR A 205 6.68 -4.98 -9.15
C THR A 205 7.74 -5.10 -10.24
N PHE A 206 9.01 -4.96 -9.89
CA PHE A 206 10.10 -5.08 -10.87
C PHE A 206 10.54 -6.53 -11.07
N LEU A 207 10.71 -6.91 -12.35
CA LEU A 207 11.29 -8.19 -12.76
C LEU A 207 12.82 -8.18 -12.62
N PRO A 208 13.49 -9.36 -12.65
CA PRO A 208 14.95 -9.47 -12.56
C PRO A 208 15.75 -8.68 -13.60
N ASP A 209 15.13 -8.36 -14.74
CA ASP A 209 15.71 -7.59 -15.84
C ASP A 209 15.44 -6.08 -15.73
N GLY A 210 14.70 -5.63 -14.70
CA GLY A 210 14.37 -4.22 -14.48
C GLY A 210 13.13 -3.74 -15.24
N ARG A 211 12.46 -4.59 -16.02
CA ARG A 211 11.13 -4.26 -16.53
C ARG A 211 10.13 -4.22 -15.37
N LEU A 212 9.18 -3.30 -15.44
CA LEU A 212 8.08 -3.22 -14.50
C LEU A 212 6.95 -4.13 -14.99
N LEU A 213 6.59 -5.14 -14.21
CA LEU A 213 5.36 -5.90 -14.42
C LEU A 213 4.22 -5.15 -13.75
N VAL A 214 3.21 -4.81 -14.53
CA VAL A 214 1.96 -4.20 -14.07
C VAL A 214 0.83 -5.15 -14.39
N ALA A 215 0.04 -5.54 -13.40
CA ALA A 215 -1.09 -6.46 -13.60
C ALA A 215 -2.32 -5.97 -12.84
N GLY A 216 -3.48 -6.22 -13.42
CA GLY A 216 -4.71 -5.64 -12.92
C GLY A 216 -5.00 -4.28 -13.57
N GLY A 217 -5.95 -3.57 -12.98
CA GLY A 217 -6.34 -2.25 -13.46
C GLY A 217 -7.78 -1.93 -13.09
N HIS A 218 -8.31 -0.88 -13.70
CA HIS A 218 -9.60 -0.30 -13.35
C HIS A 218 -10.55 -0.28 -14.55
N LEU A 219 -11.60 -1.11 -14.52
CA LEU A 219 -12.74 -0.95 -15.43
C LEU A 219 -13.68 0.14 -14.92
N GLN A 220 -14.02 0.04 -13.64
CA GLN A 220 -14.78 0.98 -12.84
C GLN A 220 -14.51 0.65 -11.36
N ASN A 221 -15.03 1.44 -10.42
CA ASN A 221 -14.89 1.17 -8.99
C ASN A 221 -15.30 -0.25 -8.65
N HIS A 222 -14.39 -1.05 -8.08
CA HIS A 222 -14.54 -2.47 -7.73
C HIS A 222 -14.44 -3.50 -8.85
N TYR A 223 -14.20 -3.09 -10.11
CA TYR A 223 -14.16 -4.00 -11.26
C TYR A 223 -12.76 -3.99 -11.88
N GLY A 224 -12.08 -5.13 -11.79
CA GLY A 224 -10.66 -5.25 -12.15
C GLY A 224 -10.42 -5.78 -13.55
N LEU A 225 -9.30 -5.38 -14.15
CA LEU A 225 -8.83 -5.91 -15.44
C LEU A 225 -7.96 -7.17 -15.26
N PRO A 226 -8.02 -8.17 -16.16
CA PRO A 226 -7.10 -9.32 -16.14
C PRO A 226 -5.75 -9.00 -16.78
N ASP A 227 -5.64 -7.86 -17.44
CA ASP A 227 -4.50 -7.42 -18.23
C ASP A 227 -3.20 -7.39 -17.43
N ALA A 228 -2.11 -7.75 -18.12
CA ALA A 228 -0.76 -7.62 -17.64
C ALA A 228 0.11 -6.95 -18.72
N GLN A 229 0.96 -6.02 -18.30
CA GLN A 229 1.84 -5.25 -19.17
C GLN A 229 3.26 -5.23 -18.61
N LEU A 230 4.23 -5.16 -19.51
CA LEU A 230 5.63 -5.00 -19.19
C LEU A 230 6.11 -3.64 -19.71
N PHE A 231 6.54 -2.77 -18.81
CA PHE A 231 7.20 -1.52 -19.18
C PHE A 231 8.71 -1.72 -19.26
N ASN A 232 9.30 -1.34 -20.39
CA ASN A 232 10.73 -1.33 -20.60
C ASN A 232 11.29 0.10 -20.42
N TYR A 233 12.00 0.31 -19.33
CA TYR A 233 12.60 1.60 -18.98
C TYR A 233 13.68 2.09 -19.97
N ALA A 234 14.31 1.18 -20.72
CA ALA A 234 15.37 1.53 -21.66
C ALA A 234 14.80 2.12 -22.96
N THR A 235 13.64 1.64 -23.40
CA THR A 235 12.97 2.09 -24.63
C THR A 235 11.79 3.02 -24.36
N GLY A 236 11.33 3.13 -23.12
CA GLY A 236 10.12 3.88 -22.76
C GLY A 236 8.84 3.28 -23.33
N SER A 237 8.82 1.96 -23.58
CA SER A 237 7.71 1.30 -24.27
C SER A 237 7.04 0.23 -23.41
N TRP A 238 5.74 0.05 -23.67
CA TRP A 238 4.93 -1.01 -23.10
C TRP A 238 4.87 -2.21 -24.05
N SER A 239 4.73 -3.39 -23.50
CA SER A 239 4.46 -4.62 -24.24
C SER A 239 3.46 -5.49 -23.48
N PRO A 240 2.49 -6.10 -24.17
CA PRO A 240 1.51 -6.96 -23.53
C PRO A 240 2.18 -8.24 -23.00
N ALA A 241 1.73 -8.67 -21.83
CA ALA A 241 2.01 -9.99 -21.28
C ALA A 241 0.72 -10.83 -21.27
N PRO A 242 0.81 -12.17 -21.20
CA PRO A 242 -0.36 -13.00 -20.98
C PRO A 242 -1.20 -12.52 -19.79
N PRO A 243 -2.52 -12.42 -19.93
CA PRO A 243 -3.39 -11.92 -18.87
C PRO A 243 -3.49 -12.94 -17.73
N MET A 244 -3.85 -12.45 -16.54
CA MET A 244 -4.30 -13.28 -15.43
C MET A 244 -5.61 -13.98 -15.77
N ALA A 245 -5.92 -15.08 -15.09
CA ALA A 245 -7.16 -15.83 -15.32
C ALA A 245 -8.42 -15.07 -14.85
N ARG A 246 -8.27 -14.12 -13.92
CA ARG A 246 -9.33 -13.23 -13.43
C ARG A 246 -8.81 -11.81 -13.39
N GLY A 247 -9.73 -10.86 -13.54
CA GLY A 247 -9.42 -9.46 -13.32
C GLY A 247 -8.98 -9.18 -11.90
N ARG A 248 -8.19 -8.13 -11.68
CA ARG A 248 -7.84 -7.67 -10.34
C ARG A 248 -7.82 -6.15 -10.25
N TRP A 249 -8.72 -5.63 -9.43
CA TRP A 249 -8.75 -4.27 -8.94
C TRP A 249 -8.09 -4.23 -7.56
N TYR A 250 -7.05 -3.42 -7.38
CA TYR A 250 -6.21 -3.36 -6.18
C TYR A 250 -5.48 -4.66 -5.78
N PRO A 251 -4.77 -5.35 -6.70
CA PRO A 251 -3.89 -6.45 -6.33
C PRO A 251 -2.55 -6.00 -5.78
N THR A 252 -1.91 -6.82 -4.96
CA THR A 252 -0.46 -6.71 -4.69
C THR A 252 0.30 -7.71 -5.54
N LEU A 253 1.43 -7.26 -6.11
CA LEU A 253 2.43 -8.09 -6.75
C LEU A 253 3.68 -8.18 -5.87
N THR A 254 4.24 -9.38 -5.69
CA THR A 254 5.47 -9.58 -4.89
C THR A 254 6.48 -10.44 -5.66
N THR A 255 7.67 -9.88 -5.90
CA THR A 255 8.80 -10.62 -6.49
C THR A 255 9.32 -11.68 -5.51
N LEU A 256 9.57 -12.90 -6.00
CA LEU A 256 10.15 -14.02 -5.27
C LEU A 256 11.65 -14.18 -5.56
N GLY A 257 12.34 -15.01 -4.77
CA GLY A 257 13.79 -15.22 -4.91
C GLY A 257 14.20 -15.89 -6.23
N ASN A 258 13.29 -16.63 -6.85
CA ASN A 258 13.51 -17.18 -8.19
C ASN A 258 13.19 -16.18 -9.33
N GLY A 259 12.79 -14.95 -9.01
CA GLY A 259 12.41 -13.92 -9.98
C GLY A 259 10.98 -14.01 -10.52
N TRP A 260 10.19 -15.00 -10.07
CA TRP A 260 8.76 -15.06 -10.32
C TRP A 260 8.01 -14.01 -9.50
N VAL A 261 6.76 -13.76 -9.85
CA VAL A 261 5.91 -12.78 -9.15
C VAL A 261 4.60 -13.42 -8.76
N VAL A 262 4.19 -13.29 -7.51
CA VAL A 262 2.82 -13.67 -7.09
C VAL A 262 1.92 -12.45 -7.14
N ALA A 263 0.72 -12.61 -7.70
CA ALA A 263 -0.38 -11.65 -7.65
C ALA A 263 -1.43 -12.13 -6.64
N LEU A 264 -1.84 -11.23 -5.75
CA LEU A 264 -2.73 -11.51 -4.63
C LEU A 264 -3.93 -10.55 -4.61
N ALA A 265 -5.06 -11.07 -4.12
CA ALA A 265 -6.28 -10.33 -3.83
C ALA A 265 -6.85 -9.54 -5.03
N GLY A 266 -7.68 -8.55 -4.71
CA GLY A 266 -8.42 -7.72 -5.64
C GLY A 266 -9.80 -8.28 -6.02
N ARG A 267 -10.56 -7.48 -6.76
CA ARG A 267 -11.84 -7.89 -7.36
C ARG A 267 -11.73 -8.05 -8.87
N ASP A 268 -12.46 -9.00 -9.42
CA ASP A 268 -12.46 -9.30 -10.85
C ASP A 268 -13.40 -8.43 -11.68
N GLN A 269 -13.57 -8.77 -12.95
CA GLN A 269 -14.41 -8.05 -13.91
C GLN A 269 -15.89 -8.07 -13.54
N THR A 270 -16.32 -8.86 -12.55
CA THR A 270 -17.71 -8.92 -12.08
C THR A 270 -17.84 -8.41 -10.65
N SER A 271 -16.80 -7.73 -10.13
CA SER A 271 -16.70 -7.30 -8.73
C SER A 271 -16.66 -8.46 -7.73
N THR A 272 -16.23 -9.65 -8.15
CA THR A 272 -16.08 -10.79 -7.24
C THR A 272 -14.68 -10.79 -6.62
N PRO A 273 -14.53 -10.95 -5.28
CA PRO A 273 -13.22 -11.09 -4.66
C PRO A 273 -12.44 -12.29 -5.22
N VAL A 274 -11.19 -12.05 -5.63
CA VAL A 274 -10.33 -13.09 -6.21
C VAL A 274 -9.53 -13.78 -5.11
N LEU A 275 -10.01 -14.95 -4.69
CA LEU A 275 -9.44 -15.70 -3.56
C LEU A 275 -8.16 -16.47 -3.91
N THR A 276 -8.00 -16.87 -5.17
CA THR A 276 -6.88 -17.71 -5.61
C THR A 276 -5.72 -16.84 -6.10
N PRO A 277 -4.52 -16.93 -5.49
CA PRO A 277 -3.33 -16.29 -6.01
C PRO A 277 -2.90 -16.85 -7.36
N GLU A 278 -2.22 -16.02 -8.15
CA GLU A 278 -1.61 -16.44 -9.41
C GLU A 278 -0.13 -16.11 -9.42
N LEU A 279 0.66 -16.99 -10.02
CA LEU A 279 2.11 -16.91 -10.07
C LEU A 279 2.57 -16.69 -11.51
N TRP A 280 3.15 -15.52 -11.77
CA TRP A 280 3.82 -15.20 -13.01
C TRP A 280 5.17 -15.91 -13.08
N THR A 281 5.37 -16.75 -14.10
CA THR A 281 6.57 -17.58 -14.28
C THR A 281 7.56 -17.02 -15.32
N GLY A 282 7.32 -15.81 -15.84
CA GLY A 282 8.10 -15.19 -16.91
C GLY A 282 7.49 -15.33 -18.31
N SER A 283 6.63 -16.33 -18.50
CA SER A 283 5.95 -16.61 -19.78
C SER A 283 4.42 -16.70 -19.65
N GLY A 284 3.88 -16.65 -18.43
CA GLY A 284 2.45 -16.76 -18.19
C GLY A 284 2.11 -16.87 -16.70
N TRP A 285 0.83 -17.01 -16.41
CA TRP A 285 0.29 -17.12 -15.06
C TRP A 285 -0.11 -18.54 -14.72
N ARG A 286 0.23 -18.98 -13.51
CA ARG A 286 -0.14 -20.27 -12.94
C ARG A 286 -0.93 -20.08 -11.66
N LYS A 287 -2.13 -20.66 -11.57
CA LYS A 287 -2.94 -20.60 -10.36
C LYS A 287 -2.30 -21.38 -9.20
N LEU A 288 -2.44 -20.84 -7.99
CA LEU A 288 -2.15 -21.53 -6.74
C LEU A 288 -3.47 -22.05 -6.14
N SER A 289 -4.03 -23.11 -6.72
CA SER A 289 -5.36 -23.65 -6.39
C SER A 289 -5.51 -24.17 -4.95
N GLY A 290 -4.42 -24.52 -4.27
CA GLY A 290 -4.40 -24.92 -2.86
C GLY A 290 -4.29 -23.75 -1.89
N ALA A 291 -4.17 -22.51 -2.39
CA ALA A 291 -3.96 -21.30 -1.61
C ALA A 291 -5.15 -20.32 -1.71
N SER A 292 -6.39 -20.82 -1.72
CA SER A 292 -7.57 -19.95 -1.73
C SER A 292 -7.73 -19.26 -0.37
N LEU A 293 -7.73 -17.92 -0.35
CA LEU A 293 -7.99 -17.12 0.86
C LEU A 293 -8.56 -15.76 0.47
N SER A 294 -9.61 -15.32 1.17
CA SER A 294 -10.12 -13.95 1.01
C SER A 294 -9.19 -12.97 1.72
N LEU A 295 -8.63 -12.03 0.94
CA LEU A 295 -7.73 -11.00 1.43
C LEU A 295 -8.26 -9.62 1.03
N PRO A 296 -8.02 -8.58 1.85
CA PRO A 296 -8.32 -7.20 1.47
C PRO A 296 -7.49 -6.72 0.28
N TYR A 297 -7.81 -5.52 -0.18
CA TYR A 297 -7.09 -4.81 -1.24
C TYR A 297 -5.64 -4.50 -0.87
N TYR A 298 -4.76 -4.56 -1.87
CA TYR A 298 -3.32 -4.31 -1.75
C TYR A 298 -2.63 -4.98 -0.55
N PRO A 299 -2.83 -6.31 -0.35
CA PRO A 299 -2.30 -7.02 0.81
C PRO A 299 -0.81 -6.74 1.00
N ARG A 300 -0.39 -6.34 2.21
CA ARG A 300 1.02 -5.98 2.48
C ARG A 300 1.84 -7.26 2.58
N THR A 301 2.50 -7.63 1.48
CA THR A 301 3.20 -8.90 1.36
C THR A 301 4.68 -8.74 1.07
N PHE A 302 5.49 -9.62 1.66
CA PHE A 302 6.94 -9.59 1.54
C PHE A 302 7.49 -10.98 1.29
N LEU A 303 8.46 -11.12 0.39
CA LEU A 303 9.28 -12.34 0.36
C LEU A 303 10.12 -12.43 1.64
N ALA A 304 9.89 -13.48 2.42
CA ALA A 304 10.64 -13.77 3.64
C ALA A 304 11.94 -14.55 3.34
N PRO A 305 12.95 -14.51 4.25
CA PRO A 305 14.22 -15.22 4.07
C PRO A 305 14.08 -16.73 3.84
N ASN A 306 13.04 -17.35 4.39
CA ASN A 306 12.73 -18.78 4.20
C ASN A 306 12.14 -19.12 2.82
N GLY A 307 11.94 -18.13 1.93
CA GLY A 307 11.42 -18.31 0.58
C GLY A 307 9.90 -18.31 0.45
N ARG A 308 9.16 -18.17 1.56
CA ARG A 308 7.70 -18.00 1.56
C ARG A 308 7.33 -16.52 1.45
N VAL A 309 6.11 -16.26 1.03
CA VAL A 309 5.55 -14.89 1.05
C VAL A 309 4.87 -14.67 2.39
N PHE A 310 5.35 -13.72 3.17
CA PHE A 310 4.74 -13.30 4.42
C PHE A 310 3.64 -12.28 4.14
N TYR A 311 2.42 -12.59 4.55
CA TYR A 311 1.32 -11.63 4.59
C TYR A 311 1.39 -10.87 5.92
N ALA A 312 1.96 -9.67 5.86
CA ALA A 312 1.95 -8.71 6.96
C ALA A 312 0.67 -7.86 6.95
N GLY A 313 -0.35 -8.18 6.15
CA GLY A 313 -1.33 -7.21 5.61
C GLY A 313 -2.31 -6.57 6.57
N GLU A 314 -3.31 -5.90 6.02
CA GLU A 314 -4.29 -5.03 6.68
C GLU A 314 -5.04 -5.73 7.81
N LEU A 315 -5.36 -7.01 7.62
CA LEU A 315 -6.00 -7.79 8.67
C LEU A 315 -5.02 -8.05 9.81
N GLN A 316 -5.52 -8.13 11.04
CA GLN A 316 -4.70 -8.47 12.20
C GLN A 316 -3.94 -9.81 12.03
N ARG A 317 -4.52 -10.77 11.32
CA ARG A 317 -3.97 -12.12 11.11
C ARG A 317 -2.80 -12.10 10.15
N THR A 318 -1.73 -12.83 10.48
CA THR A 318 -0.58 -13.02 9.59
C THR A 318 -0.45 -14.47 9.10
N TYR A 319 0.05 -14.62 7.87
CA TYR A 319 0.18 -15.92 7.22
C TYR A 319 1.49 -16.03 6.46
N TYR A 320 1.97 -17.25 6.26
CA TYR A 320 2.85 -17.58 5.15
C TYR A 320 2.06 -18.16 3.98
N LEU A 321 2.37 -17.71 2.77
CA LEU A 321 2.02 -18.38 1.53
C LEU A 321 3.22 -19.14 0.99
N GLN A 322 3.06 -20.46 0.87
CA GLN A 322 3.93 -21.30 0.06
C GLN A 322 3.46 -21.25 -1.40
N THR A 323 4.38 -21.01 -2.35
CA THR A 323 4.06 -20.86 -3.79
C THR A 323 4.42 -22.07 -4.65
N SER A 324 5.08 -23.08 -4.08
CA SER A 324 5.36 -24.36 -4.73
C SER A 324 4.09 -25.17 -4.95
N ASN A 325 4.06 -26.02 -5.99
CA ASN A 325 2.92 -26.87 -6.33
C ASN A 325 1.62 -26.05 -6.42
N ALA A 326 0.51 -26.54 -5.86
CA ALA A 326 -0.74 -25.80 -5.81
C ALA A 326 -0.74 -24.62 -4.82
N GLY A 327 0.33 -24.43 -4.03
CA GLY A 327 0.42 -23.44 -2.96
C GLY A 327 -0.44 -23.79 -1.74
N SER A 328 -0.16 -23.11 -0.63
CA SER A 328 -0.91 -23.27 0.63
C SER A 328 -0.68 -22.09 1.56
N TRP A 329 -1.69 -21.74 2.36
CA TRP A 329 -1.56 -20.77 3.45
C TRP A 329 -1.27 -21.47 4.78
N THR A 330 -0.44 -20.84 5.61
CA THR A 330 -0.19 -21.25 6.99
C THR A 330 -0.38 -20.05 7.89
N TYR A 331 -1.36 -20.11 8.79
CA TYR A 331 -1.57 -19.09 9.80
C TYR A 331 -0.43 -19.09 10.82
N LEU A 332 0.01 -17.90 11.24
CA LEU A 332 1.19 -17.73 12.11
C LEU A 332 0.86 -17.04 13.42
N GLY A 333 -0.30 -16.42 13.53
CA GLY A 333 -0.68 -15.61 14.68
C GLY A 333 -1.23 -14.25 14.27
N ASP A 334 -1.41 -13.41 15.27
CA ASP A 334 -2.05 -12.10 15.14
C ASP A 334 -1.06 -10.99 15.50
N ARG A 335 -1.19 -9.84 14.82
CA ARG A 335 -0.62 -8.58 15.29
C ARG A 335 -1.19 -8.19 16.66
N ARG A 336 -0.43 -7.37 17.38
CA ARG A 336 -0.85 -6.80 18.67
C ARG A 336 -1.97 -5.78 18.45
N TYR A 337 -1.83 -4.89 17.46
CA TYR A 337 -2.97 -4.07 17.04
C TYR A 337 -3.97 -4.90 16.24
N GLY A 338 -5.19 -4.39 16.10
CA GLY A 338 -6.21 -4.94 15.22
C GLY A 338 -5.89 -4.74 13.73
N ASN A 339 -6.92 -4.44 12.96
CA ASN A 339 -6.72 -4.21 11.53
C ASN A 339 -6.04 -2.86 11.29
N ARG A 340 -5.27 -2.78 10.21
CA ARG A 340 -4.42 -1.63 9.85
C ARG A 340 -4.51 -1.31 8.36
N ASP A 341 -5.67 -1.44 7.76
CA ASP A 341 -5.96 -0.95 6.42
C ASP A 341 -5.55 0.52 6.26
N TYR A 342 -5.11 0.89 5.06
CA TYR A 342 -4.52 2.21 4.79
C TYR A 342 -3.32 2.58 5.67
N GLY A 343 -2.81 1.65 6.48
CA GLY A 343 -1.50 1.72 7.09
C GLY A 343 -0.40 1.29 6.10
N SER A 344 0.85 1.48 6.51
CA SER A 344 2.01 1.19 5.68
C SER A 344 2.96 0.21 6.35
N ALA A 345 3.64 -0.60 5.54
CA ALA A 345 4.57 -1.61 6.00
C ALA A 345 5.86 -1.58 5.17
N VAL A 346 7.01 -1.81 5.82
CA VAL A 346 8.34 -1.71 5.21
C VAL A 346 9.25 -2.81 5.72
N MET A 347 9.95 -3.50 4.81
CA MET A 347 11.06 -4.40 5.16
C MET A 347 12.34 -3.59 5.34
N TYR A 348 12.57 -3.14 6.59
CA TYR A 348 13.69 -2.26 6.94
C TYR A 348 15.01 -3.02 7.09
N GLU A 349 14.99 -4.34 7.20
CA GLU A 349 16.12 -5.25 7.03
C GLU A 349 15.60 -6.59 6.48
N PRO A 350 16.44 -7.46 5.89
CA PRO A 350 15.99 -8.76 5.42
C PRO A 350 15.31 -9.58 6.52
N GLY A 351 14.02 -9.84 6.32
CA GLY A 351 13.18 -10.56 7.28
C GLY A 351 12.65 -9.71 8.44
N LYS A 352 12.98 -8.43 8.57
CA LYS A 352 12.43 -7.55 9.61
C LYS A 352 11.50 -6.51 9.01
N ILE A 353 10.27 -6.46 9.51
CA ILE A 353 9.21 -5.63 8.96
C ILE A 353 8.70 -4.69 10.04
N LEU A 354 8.53 -3.42 9.70
CA LEU A 354 7.78 -2.42 10.45
C LEU A 354 6.38 -2.30 9.83
N TYR A 355 5.34 -2.21 10.65
CA TYR A 355 4.01 -1.78 10.26
C TYR A 355 3.60 -0.58 11.10
N ALA A 356 3.19 0.52 10.48
CA ALA A 356 2.81 1.77 11.15
C ALA A 356 1.43 2.29 10.70
N GLY A 357 0.69 2.85 11.65
CA GLY A 357 -0.60 3.48 11.41
C GLY A 357 -1.68 2.55 10.87
N GLY A 358 -2.66 3.13 10.18
CA GLY A 358 -3.78 2.44 9.54
C GLY A 358 -4.92 2.05 10.49
N GLY A 359 -5.95 1.44 9.94
CA GLY A 359 -7.14 0.98 10.66
C GLY A 359 -7.95 2.15 11.19
N ARG A 360 -8.56 1.94 12.35
CA ARG A 360 -8.91 3.08 13.20
C ARG A 360 -7.64 3.89 13.43
N THR A 361 -7.65 5.12 12.93
CA THR A 361 -6.48 5.99 12.83
C THR A 361 -5.66 5.95 14.13
N THR A 362 -4.46 5.38 14.04
CA THR A 362 -3.59 5.12 15.19
C THR A 362 -2.20 5.67 14.94
N ASN A 363 -1.50 6.01 16.02
CA ASN A 363 -0.10 6.41 16.00
C ASN A 363 0.84 5.24 16.31
N THR A 364 0.29 4.07 16.62
CA THR A 364 1.08 2.93 17.05
C THR A 364 1.81 2.27 15.89
N ALA A 365 2.93 1.63 16.19
CA ALA A 365 3.71 0.84 15.25
C ALA A 365 4.18 -0.47 15.87
N GLU A 366 4.36 -1.48 15.02
CA GLU A 366 4.77 -2.83 15.42
C GLU A 366 5.85 -3.37 14.50
N VAL A 367 6.70 -4.23 15.04
CA VAL A 367 7.74 -4.93 14.29
C VAL A 367 7.58 -6.44 14.39
N VAL A 368 8.05 -7.15 13.37
CA VAL A 368 8.19 -8.60 13.36
C VAL A 368 9.53 -9.00 12.76
N ASP A 369 10.18 -10.00 13.35
CA ASP A 369 11.39 -10.64 12.82
C ASP A 369 11.05 -12.05 12.30
N LEU A 370 11.27 -12.26 11.01
CA LEU A 370 11.01 -13.49 10.27
C LEU A 370 12.23 -14.41 10.17
N ASN A 371 13.36 -14.04 10.79
CA ASN A 371 14.54 -14.90 10.95
C ASN A 371 14.38 -15.86 12.15
N GLN A 372 13.26 -15.76 12.86
CA GLN A 372 12.82 -16.62 13.95
C GLN A 372 11.31 -16.91 13.78
N ALA A 373 10.71 -17.63 14.74
CA ALA A 373 9.27 -17.81 14.76
C ALA A 373 8.59 -16.42 14.79
N PRO A 374 7.74 -16.08 13.80
CA PRO A 374 7.19 -14.73 13.68
C PRO A 374 6.36 -14.36 14.90
N GLN A 375 6.74 -13.27 15.56
CA GLN A 375 6.04 -12.70 16.71
C GLN A 375 6.02 -11.18 16.57
N TRP A 376 4.83 -10.59 16.57
CA TRP A 376 4.67 -9.15 16.53
C TRP A 376 4.97 -8.53 17.90
N GLN A 377 5.68 -7.41 17.88
CA GLN A 377 6.05 -6.65 19.06
C GLN A 377 5.77 -5.17 18.84
N TRP A 378 5.30 -4.49 19.87
CA TRP A 378 5.24 -3.04 19.85
C TRP A 378 6.64 -2.45 19.73
N THR A 379 6.76 -1.39 18.94
CA THR A 379 7.92 -0.48 19.01
C THR A 379 7.45 0.88 19.54
N GLY A 380 8.27 1.92 19.47
CA GLY A 380 7.83 3.28 19.79
C GLY A 380 6.63 3.67 18.92
N SER A 381 5.83 4.61 19.40
CA SER A 381 4.70 5.16 18.65
C SER A 381 5.07 6.49 17.99
N MET A 382 4.46 6.76 16.84
CA MET A 382 4.46 8.07 16.20
C MET A 382 3.86 9.12 17.15
N ALA A 383 4.24 10.38 16.97
CA ALA A 383 3.61 11.52 17.61
C ALA A 383 2.20 11.76 17.07
N PHE A 384 1.96 11.43 15.80
CA PHE A 384 0.67 11.64 15.14
C PHE A 384 0.02 10.32 14.75
N ALA A 385 -1.28 10.21 14.98
CA ALA A 385 -2.06 9.12 14.45
C ALA A 385 -2.22 9.30 12.94
N ARG A 386 -2.03 8.24 12.16
CA ARG A 386 -2.06 8.33 10.71
C ARG A 386 -2.73 7.12 10.07
N ARG A 387 -3.51 7.40 9.05
CA ARG A 387 -3.85 6.47 7.97
C ARG A 387 -3.59 7.15 6.63
N HIS A 388 -3.54 6.39 5.54
CA HIS A 388 -3.10 6.86 4.23
C HIS A 388 -1.67 7.45 4.23
N LEU A 389 -0.87 7.08 5.22
CA LEU A 389 0.53 7.45 5.32
C LEU A 389 1.36 6.70 4.28
N ASN A 390 2.51 7.26 3.93
CA ASN A 390 3.55 6.54 3.20
C ASN A 390 4.71 6.25 4.15
N ALA A 391 5.28 5.04 4.09
CA ALA A 391 6.50 4.69 4.80
C ALA A 391 7.60 4.32 3.80
N THR A 392 8.74 5.01 3.87
CA THR A 392 9.85 4.89 2.91
C THR A 392 11.13 4.53 3.65
N VAL A 393 11.78 3.43 3.29
CA VAL A 393 13.10 3.08 3.86
C VAL A 393 14.20 3.93 3.25
N LEU A 394 15.10 4.44 4.09
CA LEU A 394 16.18 5.32 3.69
C LEU A 394 17.53 4.59 3.61
N PRO A 395 18.57 5.18 2.97
CA PRO A 395 19.89 4.54 2.81
C PRO A 395 20.63 4.21 4.11
N ASP A 396 20.29 4.87 5.21
CA ASP A 396 20.87 4.61 6.53
C ASP A 396 20.14 3.49 7.30
N GLY A 397 19.03 2.97 6.75
CA GLY A 397 18.17 1.95 7.37
C GLY A 397 17.03 2.51 8.22
N THR A 398 16.93 3.83 8.37
CA THR A 398 15.77 4.46 9.02
C THR A 398 14.54 4.42 8.13
N VAL A 399 13.35 4.61 8.71
CA VAL A 399 12.08 4.64 7.96
C VAL A 399 11.42 6.00 8.13
N LEU A 400 11.20 6.69 7.02
CA LEU A 400 10.49 7.96 6.96
C LEU A 400 9.00 7.72 6.76
N VAL A 401 8.17 8.28 7.63
CA VAL A 401 6.72 8.34 7.49
C VAL A 401 6.30 9.75 7.05
N THR A 402 5.48 9.84 6.00
CA THR A 402 4.99 11.10 5.45
C THR A 402 3.49 11.08 5.18
N GLY A 403 2.87 12.26 5.26
CA GLY A 403 1.46 12.48 4.98
C GLY A 403 0.52 11.65 5.85
N GLY A 404 -0.65 11.36 5.29
CA GLY A 404 -1.76 10.74 5.97
C GLY A 404 -2.69 11.74 6.66
N SER A 405 -3.70 11.20 7.32
CA SER A 405 -4.72 11.93 8.07
C SER A 405 -4.83 11.38 9.49
N SER A 406 -4.99 12.27 10.47
CA SER A 406 -5.31 11.91 11.87
C SER A 406 -6.81 11.79 12.11
N GLY A 407 -7.62 12.13 11.11
CA GLY A 407 -9.07 12.07 11.18
C GLY A 407 -9.61 10.64 11.20
N THR A 408 -10.86 10.51 11.64
CA THR A 408 -11.51 9.21 11.86
C THR A 408 -12.37 8.73 10.68
N ALA A 409 -12.65 9.56 9.66
CA ALA A 409 -13.48 9.22 8.47
C ALA A 409 -12.92 8.06 7.60
N ILE A 410 -12.67 8.14 6.28
CA ILE A 410 -11.71 7.22 5.62
C ILE A 410 -10.67 8.07 4.92
N SER A 411 -11.11 9.02 4.10
CA SER A 411 -10.26 10.03 3.47
C SER A 411 -10.60 11.41 4.03
N ASP A 412 -10.09 11.71 5.22
CA ASP A 412 -10.35 12.99 5.89
C ASP A 412 -9.27 14.01 5.53
N GLU A 413 -9.58 14.86 4.55
CA GLU A 413 -8.74 16.00 4.12
C GLU A 413 -8.77 17.18 5.10
N THR A 414 -9.65 17.17 6.11
CA THR A 414 -9.75 18.26 7.11
C THR A 414 -8.79 18.09 8.28
N GLN A 415 -8.23 16.88 8.46
CA GLN A 415 -7.22 16.57 9.47
C GLN A 415 -5.94 15.98 8.87
N PRO A 416 -5.29 16.68 7.92
CA PRO A 416 -4.04 16.21 7.32
C PRO A 416 -2.89 16.27 8.34
N VAL A 417 -1.95 15.33 8.23
CA VAL A 417 -0.73 15.33 9.04
C VAL A 417 0.46 15.74 8.18
N TYR A 418 0.92 16.98 8.39
CA TYR A 418 2.04 17.58 7.64
C TYR A 418 3.44 17.23 8.13
N PRO A 419 3.73 17.21 9.45
CA PRO A 419 5.07 16.85 9.93
C PRO A 419 5.45 15.46 9.43
N ALA A 420 6.66 15.28 8.91
CA ALA A 420 7.19 13.94 8.69
C ALA A 420 7.69 13.33 10.01
N GLU A 421 7.86 12.01 10.06
CA GLU A 421 8.40 11.33 11.25
C GLU A 421 9.41 10.27 10.84
N LEU A 422 10.54 10.22 11.55
CA LEU A 422 11.62 9.26 11.30
C LEU A 422 11.68 8.21 12.39
N TRP A 423 11.56 6.95 12.01
CA TRP A 423 11.74 5.82 12.92
C TRP A 423 13.17 5.26 12.82
N LYS A 424 13.79 5.05 13.99
CA LYS A 424 15.13 4.43 14.09
C LYS A 424 15.02 2.98 14.57
N PRO A 425 15.32 1.98 13.71
CA PRO A 425 15.13 0.57 14.08
C PRO A 425 15.90 0.10 15.31
N THR A 426 17.10 0.66 15.55
CA THR A 426 17.97 0.26 16.65
C THR A 426 17.42 0.60 18.04
N THR A 427 16.55 1.62 18.13
CA THR A 427 15.99 2.11 19.39
C THR A 427 14.48 2.01 19.44
N GLY A 428 13.83 1.85 18.28
CA GLY A 428 12.39 1.96 18.16
C GLY A 428 11.85 3.39 18.29
N ALA A 429 12.72 4.39 18.43
CA ALA A 429 12.33 5.77 18.67
C ALA A 429 11.85 6.46 17.38
N TRP A 430 10.89 7.37 17.55
CA TRP A 430 10.40 8.27 16.51
C TRP A 430 10.90 9.69 16.75
N THR A 431 11.20 10.40 15.66
CA THR A 431 11.58 11.82 15.68
C THR A 431 10.67 12.58 14.73
N VAL A 432 10.02 13.65 15.21
CA VAL A 432 9.25 14.55 14.36
C VAL A 432 10.21 15.42 13.55
N LEU A 433 9.92 15.55 12.26
CA LEU A 433 10.72 16.24 11.25
C LEU A 433 9.95 17.42 10.65
N ALA A 434 10.55 18.09 9.67
CA ALA A 434 9.93 19.21 8.98
C ALA A 434 8.59 18.80 8.32
N SER A 435 7.69 19.78 8.21
CA SER A 435 6.36 19.61 7.62
C SER A 435 6.35 19.85 6.13
N ASN A 436 5.66 18.99 5.38
CA ASN A 436 5.34 19.27 3.99
C ASN A 436 4.19 20.32 3.91
N ALA A 437 4.01 20.99 2.77
CA ALA A 437 3.05 22.08 2.62
C ALA A 437 1.69 21.64 2.09
N VAL A 438 1.61 20.51 1.39
CA VAL A 438 0.40 20.07 0.68
C VAL A 438 -0.34 18.96 1.44
N VAL A 439 -1.67 18.90 1.30
CA VAL A 439 -2.44 17.78 1.85
C VAL A 439 -2.09 16.49 1.10
N ARG A 440 -1.71 15.45 1.84
CA ARG A 440 -1.28 14.15 1.28
C ARG A 440 -2.01 13.01 1.97
N VAL A 441 -3.22 12.70 1.50
CA VAL A 441 -4.07 11.64 2.08
C VAL A 441 -4.18 10.44 1.13
N LYS A 442 -5.38 9.91 0.93
CA LYS A 442 -5.68 8.87 -0.06
C LYS A 442 -5.11 9.24 -1.43
N HIS A 443 -4.49 8.25 -2.09
CA HIS A 443 -3.80 8.37 -3.37
C HIS A 443 -2.55 9.25 -3.40
N SER A 444 -2.02 9.65 -2.24
CA SER A 444 -0.64 10.15 -2.17
C SER A 444 0.36 8.98 -2.18
N SER A 445 1.54 9.24 -2.72
CA SER A 445 2.63 8.27 -2.83
C SER A 445 3.97 8.93 -2.48
N ALA A 446 4.86 8.18 -1.80
CA ALA A 446 6.22 8.64 -1.54
C ALA A 446 7.27 7.61 -1.96
N ILE A 447 8.38 8.07 -2.56
CA ILE A 447 9.43 7.20 -3.10
C ILE A 447 10.84 7.78 -2.89
N LEU A 448 11.79 6.92 -2.50
CA LEU A 448 13.20 7.28 -2.36
C LEU A 448 13.84 7.48 -3.75
N LEU A 449 14.62 8.55 -3.90
CA LEU A 449 15.35 8.88 -5.12
C LEU A 449 16.85 8.54 -5.01
N PRO A 450 17.57 8.42 -6.16
CA PRO A 450 19.01 8.11 -6.17
C PRO A 450 19.88 9.13 -5.43
N ASP A 451 19.45 10.37 -5.30
CA ASP A 451 20.17 11.41 -4.57
C ASP A 451 19.87 11.39 -3.06
N ALA A 452 19.19 10.36 -2.55
CA ALA A 452 18.77 10.17 -1.17
C ALA A 452 17.74 11.19 -0.67
N ARG A 453 17.04 11.90 -1.56
CA ARG A 453 15.81 12.62 -1.21
C ARG A 453 14.60 11.71 -1.36
N VAL A 454 13.48 12.09 -0.76
CA VAL A 454 12.19 11.40 -0.93
C VAL A 454 11.23 12.32 -1.67
N LEU A 455 10.68 11.86 -2.79
CA LEU A 455 9.54 12.50 -3.45
C LEU A 455 8.27 12.13 -2.69
N LEU A 456 7.44 13.11 -2.37
CA LEU A 456 6.05 12.96 -1.91
C LEU A 456 5.15 13.67 -2.92
N ALA A 457 4.17 12.97 -3.49
CA ALA A 457 3.32 13.52 -4.54
C ALA A 457 1.91 12.90 -4.52
N GLY A 458 1.02 13.50 -5.30
CA GLY A 458 -0.34 13.00 -5.49
C GLY A 458 -1.27 13.27 -4.31
N GLY A 459 -2.42 12.61 -4.33
CA GLY A 459 -3.59 12.90 -3.50
C GLY A 459 -4.78 13.33 -4.35
N GLY A 460 -5.99 12.90 -3.98
CA GLY A 460 -7.21 13.18 -4.75
C GLY A 460 -7.62 12.05 -5.69
N GLU A 461 -8.23 12.35 -6.83
CA GLU A 461 -8.80 11.38 -7.78
C GLU A 461 -9.86 10.43 -7.17
N TYR A 462 -10.68 10.95 -6.26
CA TYR A 462 -11.91 10.30 -5.80
C TYR A 462 -13.02 11.35 -5.60
N VAL A 463 -14.27 10.88 -5.50
CA VAL A 463 -15.44 11.77 -5.42
C VAL A 463 -15.33 12.71 -4.21
N GLY A 464 -15.43 14.02 -4.46
CA GLY A 464 -15.39 15.05 -3.42
C GLY A 464 -13.98 15.46 -2.95
N ALA A 465 -12.93 14.87 -3.53
CA ALA A 465 -11.54 15.17 -3.19
C ALA A 465 -10.96 16.37 -3.95
N THR A 466 -9.93 17.00 -3.39
CA THR A 466 -9.09 17.93 -4.14
C THR A 466 -7.96 17.17 -4.85
N ASP A 467 -7.81 17.38 -6.15
CA ASP A 467 -6.69 16.78 -6.91
C ASP A 467 -5.38 17.52 -6.64
N HIS A 468 -4.36 16.79 -6.19
CA HIS A 468 -3.01 17.30 -5.96
C HIS A 468 -2.07 16.89 -7.09
N ARG A 469 -1.94 17.78 -8.08
CA ARG A 469 -1.06 17.63 -9.26
C ARG A 469 0.29 18.30 -9.03
N ASP A 470 0.91 17.93 -7.92
CA ASP A 470 2.12 18.56 -7.44
C ASP A 470 2.90 17.56 -6.59
N GLY A 471 4.19 17.84 -6.43
CA GLY A 471 5.11 17.07 -5.62
C GLY A 471 6.01 17.95 -4.77
N GLU A 472 6.58 17.37 -3.73
CA GLU A 472 7.54 17.99 -2.83
C GLU A 472 8.71 17.03 -2.61
N LEU A 473 9.92 17.56 -2.47
CA LEU A 473 11.12 16.78 -2.18
C LEU A 473 11.55 16.99 -0.74
N PHE A 474 11.58 15.91 0.02
CA PHE A 474 12.16 15.91 1.35
C PHE A 474 13.65 15.58 1.29
N SER A 475 14.45 16.46 1.88
CA SER A 475 15.87 16.25 2.15
C SER A 475 16.03 15.82 3.60
N PRO A 476 16.33 14.54 3.90
CA PRO A 476 16.43 14.08 5.28
C PRO A 476 17.62 14.69 6.03
N PRO A 477 17.61 14.69 7.38
CA PRO A 477 18.67 15.27 8.21
C PRO A 477 20.10 14.86 7.81
N TYR A 478 20.29 13.62 7.34
CA TYR A 478 21.61 13.13 6.92
C TYR A 478 22.22 13.92 5.75
N LEU A 479 21.44 14.70 4.98
CA LEU A 479 21.97 15.51 3.86
C LEU A 479 22.60 16.81 4.35
N PHE A 480 22.42 17.14 5.62
CA PHE A 480 22.98 18.32 6.29
C PHE A 480 24.11 17.95 7.26
N GLY A 481 24.47 16.67 7.35
CA GLY A 481 25.53 16.14 8.23
C GLY A 481 26.96 16.30 7.70
N GLY A 482 27.16 17.04 6.60
CA GLY A 482 28.48 17.30 6.01
C GLY A 482 28.64 16.78 4.57
N ALA A 483 29.89 16.63 4.14
CA ALA A 483 30.20 16.27 2.75
C ALA A 483 29.77 14.83 2.41
N ARG A 484 28.96 14.70 1.36
CA ARG A 484 28.52 13.41 0.84
C ARG A 484 29.70 12.60 0.29
N PRO A 485 29.82 11.29 0.60
CA PRO A 485 30.76 10.42 -0.09
C PRO A 485 30.51 10.36 -1.60
N GLN A 486 31.56 10.22 -2.39
CA GLN A 486 31.46 10.06 -3.85
C GLN A 486 31.74 8.63 -4.28
N ILE A 487 30.87 8.05 -5.12
CA ILE A 487 31.15 6.79 -5.83
C ILE A 487 31.73 7.14 -7.20
N THR A 488 33.04 6.93 -7.37
CA THR A 488 33.72 7.18 -8.65
C THR A 488 33.51 6.04 -9.63
N SER A 489 33.51 4.79 -9.16
CA SER A 489 33.11 3.64 -9.96
C SER A 489 32.50 2.51 -9.14
N ALA A 490 31.54 1.81 -9.73
CA ALA A 490 30.94 0.58 -9.23
C ALA A 490 30.42 -0.23 -10.42
N PRO A 491 30.46 -1.58 -10.38
CA PRO A 491 29.90 -2.39 -11.46
C PRO A 491 28.39 -2.20 -11.56
N SER A 492 27.86 -2.08 -12.77
CA SER A 492 26.41 -1.98 -13.00
C SER A 492 25.69 -3.32 -12.81
N THR A 493 26.41 -4.42 -12.77
CA THR A 493 25.87 -5.77 -12.55
C THR A 493 26.76 -6.57 -11.61
N VAL A 494 26.15 -7.26 -10.66
CA VAL A 494 26.82 -8.07 -9.63
C VAL A 494 26.12 -9.42 -9.48
N SER A 495 26.82 -10.39 -8.90
CA SER A 495 26.31 -11.74 -8.66
C SER A 495 26.28 -12.09 -7.18
N TYR A 496 25.36 -12.96 -6.81
CA TYR A 496 25.25 -13.47 -5.43
C TYR A 496 26.57 -14.07 -4.94
N GLY A 497 26.97 -13.71 -3.72
CA GLY A 497 28.21 -14.17 -3.08
C GLY A 497 29.52 -13.74 -3.74
N GLN A 498 29.48 -13.07 -4.92
CA GLN A 498 30.67 -12.61 -5.62
C GLN A 498 31.04 -11.21 -5.16
N ARG A 499 32.21 -11.08 -4.52
CA ARG A 499 32.69 -9.78 -4.04
C ARG A 499 32.91 -8.82 -5.20
N PHE A 500 32.66 -7.54 -4.97
CA PHE A 500 32.93 -6.48 -5.93
C PHE A 500 33.49 -5.24 -5.26
N THR A 501 34.20 -4.41 -6.03
CA THR A 501 34.80 -3.17 -5.53
C THR A 501 33.95 -1.97 -5.89
N VAL A 502 33.84 -1.03 -4.96
CA VAL A 502 33.30 0.31 -5.15
C VAL A 502 34.42 1.29 -4.89
N SER A 503 34.83 2.02 -5.93
CA SER A 503 35.89 3.02 -5.80
C SER A 503 35.31 4.32 -5.24
N THR A 504 36.01 4.90 -4.29
CA THR A 504 35.64 6.18 -3.67
C THR A 504 36.90 6.85 -3.10
N PRO A 505 37.09 8.17 -3.31
CA PRO A 505 38.16 8.91 -2.64
C PRO A 505 37.97 8.97 -1.12
N ASP A 506 36.76 8.64 -0.64
CA ASP A 506 36.34 8.74 0.75
C ASP A 506 36.48 7.43 1.52
N ALA A 507 37.25 6.46 1.01
CA ALA A 507 37.32 5.10 1.51
C ALA A 507 37.51 5.00 3.02
N ALA A 508 38.42 5.80 3.59
CA ALA A 508 38.74 5.80 5.01
C ALA A 508 37.56 6.19 5.92
N ARG A 509 36.59 6.97 5.42
CA ARG A 509 35.43 7.46 6.18
C ARG A 509 34.13 6.71 5.87
N ILE A 510 34.13 5.63 5.08
CA ILE A 510 32.89 4.88 4.77
C ILE A 510 32.47 4.01 5.95
N GLY A 511 31.41 4.38 6.65
CA GLY A 511 30.86 3.65 7.81
C GLY A 511 29.89 2.53 7.44
N LYS A 512 29.19 2.64 6.31
CA LYS A 512 28.15 1.70 5.92
C LYS A 512 28.04 1.61 4.40
N VAL A 513 27.67 0.43 3.91
CA VAL A 513 27.30 0.19 2.51
C VAL A 513 25.95 -0.52 2.51
N ALA A 514 25.03 -0.05 1.68
CA ALA A 514 23.68 -0.61 1.64
C ALA A 514 23.10 -0.61 0.23
N TRP A 515 22.23 -1.58 0.00
CA TRP A 515 21.30 -1.61 -1.11
C TRP A 515 19.90 -1.22 -0.66
N VAL A 516 19.25 -0.36 -1.43
CA VAL A 516 17.80 -0.14 -1.36
C VAL A 516 17.19 -0.55 -2.68
N ARG A 517 16.25 -1.50 -2.68
CA ARG A 517 15.58 -1.93 -3.91
C ARG A 517 14.74 -0.79 -4.47
N LEU A 518 14.68 -0.66 -5.80
CA LEU A 518 13.89 0.40 -6.44
C LEU A 518 12.42 0.34 -6.00
N GLY A 519 11.84 1.49 -5.66
CA GLY A 519 10.47 1.56 -5.15
C GLY A 519 9.39 1.43 -6.23
N SER A 520 8.23 0.92 -5.84
CA SER A 520 7.02 0.78 -6.67
C SER A 520 5.80 0.91 -5.76
N VAL A 521 5.28 2.13 -5.63
CA VAL A 521 4.37 2.52 -4.55
C VAL A 521 3.01 2.98 -5.06
N THR A 522 1.97 2.60 -4.32
CA THR A 522 0.63 3.17 -4.44
C THR A 522 -0.19 2.87 -3.18
N HIS A 523 -1.23 3.65 -2.89
CA HIS A 523 -2.22 3.33 -1.85
C HIS A 523 -1.59 2.95 -0.49
N ALA A 524 -0.66 3.78 -0.02
CA ALA A 524 0.07 3.61 1.25
C ALA A 524 1.04 2.41 1.32
N PHE A 525 1.30 1.70 0.22
CA PHE A 525 2.20 0.55 0.21
C PHE A 525 3.13 0.51 -1.00
N ASP A 526 4.44 0.47 -0.74
CA ASP A 526 5.45 0.15 -1.74
C ASP A 526 5.67 -1.36 -1.78
N GLN A 527 5.28 -1.97 -2.89
CA GLN A 527 5.25 -3.42 -3.08
C GLN A 527 6.65 -3.99 -3.38
N ASN A 528 7.67 -3.13 -3.52
CA ASN A 528 8.96 -3.51 -4.06
C ASN A 528 10.15 -3.11 -3.19
N GLN A 529 10.07 -1.98 -2.47
CA GLN A 529 11.17 -1.47 -1.64
C GLN A 529 11.61 -2.49 -0.58
N ARG A 530 12.91 -2.50 -0.31
CA ARG A 530 13.52 -3.16 0.86
C ARG A 530 14.93 -2.62 1.06
N TYR A 531 15.38 -2.64 2.30
CA TYR A 531 16.76 -2.31 2.67
C TYR A 531 17.57 -3.59 2.90
N VAL A 532 18.79 -3.60 2.37
CA VAL A 532 19.75 -4.71 2.49
C VAL A 532 21.11 -4.12 2.91
N PRO A 533 21.49 -4.22 4.20
CA PRO A 533 22.83 -3.83 4.62
C PRO A 533 23.85 -4.80 4.02
N LEU A 534 25.00 -4.28 3.58
CA LEU A 534 26.03 -5.08 2.93
C LEU A 534 27.28 -5.16 3.80
N VAL A 535 27.85 -6.36 3.87
CA VAL A 535 29.16 -6.57 4.48
C VAL A 535 30.22 -5.98 3.56
N PHE A 536 31.17 -5.24 4.11
CA PHE A 536 32.24 -4.62 3.35
C PHE A 536 33.53 -4.50 4.15
N SER A 537 34.64 -4.29 3.44
CA SER A 537 35.94 -3.91 4.01
C SER A 537 36.49 -2.69 3.26
N ARG A 538 37.08 -1.74 3.97
CA ARG A 538 37.75 -0.58 3.37
C ARG A 538 39.07 -0.99 2.72
N THR A 539 39.42 -0.34 1.62
CA THR A 539 40.74 -0.39 0.98
C THR A 539 41.31 1.03 0.91
N ALA A 540 42.53 1.20 0.37
CA ALA A 540 43.11 2.53 0.20
C ALA A 540 42.29 3.43 -0.76
N THR A 541 41.58 2.84 -1.72
CA THR A 541 40.92 3.55 -2.83
C THR A 541 39.41 3.28 -2.93
N GLY A 542 38.84 2.53 -1.98
CA GLY A 542 37.41 2.23 -1.99
C GLY A 542 36.96 1.26 -0.90
N VAL A 543 35.90 0.51 -1.22
CA VAL A 543 35.40 -0.59 -0.39
C VAL A 543 35.21 -1.86 -1.23
N VAL A 544 35.52 -3.01 -0.65
CA VAL A 544 35.18 -4.32 -1.20
C VAL A 544 33.91 -4.80 -0.52
N VAL A 545 32.87 -5.04 -1.30
CA VAL A 545 31.52 -5.38 -0.83
C VAL A 545 31.26 -6.88 -1.07
N THR A 546 30.63 -7.54 -0.10
CA THR A 546 30.20 -8.94 -0.19
C THR A 546 28.68 -8.99 -0.29
N PRO A 547 28.10 -9.28 -1.47
CA PRO A 547 26.67 -9.51 -1.62
C PRO A 547 26.16 -10.67 -0.77
N PRO A 548 24.87 -10.67 -0.36
CA PRO A 548 24.24 -11.86 0.18
C PRO A 548 24.29 -13.02 -0.83
N THR A 549 24.29 -14.25 -0.32
CA THR A 549 24.25 -15.47 -1.13
C THR A 549 22.83 -15.94 -1.44
N SER A 550 21.88 -15.61 -0.57
CA SER A 550 20.48 -16.01 -0.70
C SER A 550 19.67 -15.02 -1.53
N ARG A 551 18.99 -15.54 -2.56
CA ARG A 551 18.02 -14.79 -3.37
C ARG A 551 16.76 -14.40 -2.60
N ASN A 552 16.50 -14.99 -1.43
CA ASN A 552 15.34 -14.64 -0.61
C ASN A 552 15.61 -13.42 0.27
N VAL A 553 16.87 -13.19 0.64
CA VAL A 553 17.33 -12.01 1.36
C VAL A 553 17.27 -10.78 0.45
N ALA A 554 17.85 -10.89 -0.75
CA ALA A 554 17.81 -9.87 -1.79
C ALA A 554 17.32 -10.51 -3.09
N PRO A 555 16.04 -10.37 -3.48
CA PRO A 555 15.53 -10.86 -4.76
C PRO A 555 16.30 -10.31 -5.95
N PRO A 556 16.41 -11.06 -7.06
CA PRO A 556 17.09 -10.57 -8.24
C PRO A 556 16.39 -9.32 -8.80
N GLY A 557 17.18 -8.38 -9.34
CA GLY A 557 16.67 -7.10 -9.84
C GLY A 557 17.61 -5.94 -9.55
N HIS A 558 17.07 -4.73 -9.58
CA HIS A 558 17.84 -3.50 -9.47
C HIS A 558 17.76 -2.90 -8.06
N TYR A 559 18.90 -2.40 -7.59
CA TYR A 559 19.08 -1.78 -6.28
C TYR A 559 19.89 -0.49 -6.42
N MET A 560 19.52 0.53 -5.66
CA MET A 560 20.37 1.68 -5.41
C MET A 560 21.47 1.28 -4.42
N LEU A 561 22.73 1.32 -4.86
CA LEU A 561 23.91 1.20 -4.01
C LEU A 561 24.26 2.56 -3.43
N PHE A 562 24.26 2.64 -2.10
CA PHE A 562 24.76 3.77 -1.33
C PHE A 562 26.01 3.36 -0.54
N VAL A 563 26.99 4.26 -0.49
CA VAL A 563 28.01 4.26 0.55
C VAL A 563 27.73 5.44 1.48
N LEU A 564 27.83 5.22 2.78
CA LEU A 564 27.56 6.24 3.79
C LEU A 564 28.82 6.52 4.58
N SER A 565 29.03 7.77 4.96
CA SER A 565 30.12 8.15 5.84
C SER A 565 29.94 7.58 7.25
N LEU A 566 30.95 7.72 8.12
CA LEU A 566 30.88 7.36 9.53
C LEU A 566 29.77 8.14 10.27
N GLU A 567 29.47 9.35 9.80
CA GLU A 567 28.43 10.24 10.30
C GLU A 567 27.04 9.91 9.70
N GLY A 568 26.96 8.94 8.79
CA GLY A 568 25.70 8.52 8.17
C GLY A 568 25.27 9.33 6.95
N VAL A 569 26.13 10.20 6.40
CA VAL A 569 25.81 10.97 5.18
C VAL A 569 25.89 10.06 3.94
N PRO A 570 24.83 9.90 3.14
CA PRO A 570 24.83 9.01 1.98
C PRO A 570 25.42 9.66 0.72
N SER A 571 26.09 8.85 -0.10
CA SER A 571 26.43 9.21 -1.47
C SER A 571 25.18 9.43 -2.34
N VAL A 572 25.35 9.98 -3.54
CA VAL A 572 24.38 9.71 -4.62
C VAL A 572 24.53 8.23 -5.01
N ALA A 573 23.42 7.55 -5.24
CA ALA A 573 23.42 6.13 -5.54
C ALA A 573 24.03 5.80 -6.91
N ARG A 574 24.47 4.55 -7.04
CA ARG A 574 24.63 3.87 -8.32
C ARG A 574 23.62 2.73 -8.40
N VAL A 575 22.83 2.66 -9.46
CA VAL A 575 21.91 1.54 -9.65
C VAL A 575 22.71 0.32 -10.10
N GLN A 576 22.56 -0.80 -9.40
CA GLN A 576 23.19 -2.07 -9.70
C GLN A 576 22.14 -3.15 -9.94
N ARG A 577 22.37 -4.04 -10.90
CA ARG A 577 21.59 -5.24 -11.13
C ARG A 577 22.21 -6.44 -10.43
N LEU A 578 21.46 -7.08 -9.54
CA LEU A 578 21.83 -8.33 -8.89
C LEU A 578 21.24 -9.52 -9.66
N ARG A 579 22.08 -10.49 -10.06
CA ARG A 579 21.67 -11.67 -10.85
C ARG A 579 22.25 -12.99 -10.39
#